data_AF-A0A377JUZ5-F1
#
_entry.id   AF-A0A377JUZ5-F1
#
_cell.length_a   1.000
_cell.length_b   1.000
_cell.length_c   1.000
_cell.angle_alpha   90.00
_cell.angle_beta   90.00
_cell.angle_gamma   90.00
#
_symmetry.space_group_name_H-M   'P 1'
#
loop_
_entity.id
_entity.type
_entity.pdbx_description
1 polymer ?
#
loop_
_entity_poly.entity_id
_entity_poly.type
_entity_poly.pdbx_seq_one_letter_code
_entity_poly.pdbx_strand_id
1 'polypeptide(L)' 'MSLFGVFGSSKKSATNARERLKLVLSHERTANIPYLEDMQKEILQVVQKYTKATDIHFSTNSNSHISTLEVQITLGNA' A
#
# COMPACT_ATOMS: atom_id res chain seq x y z
N MET A 1 2.51 36.55 -38.72
CA MET A 1 1.74 36.54 -37.46
C MET A 1 1.69 35.12 -36.94
N SER A 2 2.19 34.90 -35.73
CA SER A 2 2.60 33.60 -35.18
C SER A 2 1.41 32.74 -34.73
N LEU A 3 1.35 31.48 -35.20
CA LEU A 3 0.41 30.44 -34.74
C LEU A 3 1.10 29.37 -33.90
N PHE A 4 2.06 29.76 -33.06
CA PHE A 4 2.75 28.86 -32.13
C PHE A 4 2.64 29.41 -30.71
N GLY A 5 1.58 29.01 -30.00
CA GLY A 5 1.37 29.48 -28.63
C GLY A 5 0.46 28.66 -27.73
N VAL A 6 -0.06 27.51 -28.18
CA VAL A 6 -1.01 26.69 -27.40
C VAL A 6 -0.40 25.37 -26.95
N PHE A 7 0.89 25.37 -26.60
CA PHE A 7 1.47 24.31 -25.76
C PHE A 7 1.51 24.84 -24.34
N GLY A 8 0.33 24.89 -23.72
CA GLY A 8 0.20 25.03 -22.28
C GLY A 8 1.04 23.95 -21.63
N SER A 9 2.04 24.38 -20.88
CA SER A 9 2.90 23.52 -20.08
C SER A 9 2.02 22.55 -19.29
N SER A 10 2.04 21.26 -19.63
CA SER A 10 1.42 20.23 -18.82
C SER A 10 2.13 20.26 -17.47
N LYS A 11 1.48 20.89 -16.48
CA LYS A 11 1.98 20.89 -15.10
C LYS A 11 2.21 19.42 -14.75
N LYS A 12 3.44 19.09 -14.35
CA LYS A 12 3.90 17.73 -14.02
C LYS A 12 2.98 17.12 -12.96
N SER A 13 1.93 16.40 -13.39
CA SER A 13 0.95 15.78 -12.48
C SER A 13 1.59 14.67 -11.65
N ALA A 14 2.67 14.07 -12.16
CA ALA A 14 3.49 13.09 -11.46
C ALA A 14 4.04 13.61 -10.12
N THR A 15 4.33 14.92 -9.99
CA THR A 15 4.89 15.50 -8.75
C THR A 15 3.85 15.65 -7.63
N ASN A 16 2.55 15.61 -7.95
CA ASN A 16 1.46 15.69 -6.97
C ASN A 16 0.83 14.33 -6.64
N ALA A 17 1.24 13.24 -7.29
CA ALA A 17 0.66 11.93 -7.04
C ALA A 17 1.19 11.37 -5.71
N ARG A 18 0.27 11.07 -4.78
CA ARG A 18 0.60 10.33 -3.55
C ARG A 18 0.94 8.89 -3.89
N GLU A 19 2.13 8.45 -3.51
CA GLU A 19 2.53 7.05 -3.64
C GLU A 19 1.76 6.19 -2.63
N ARG A 20 1.38 4.98 -3.03
CA ARG A 20 0.65 4.02 -2.18
C ARG A 20 1.28 2.64 -2.31
N LEU A 21 1.51 1.99 -1.18
CA LEU A 21 2.02 0.62 -1.11
C LEU A 21 0.87 -0.32 -0.75
N LYS A 22 0.65 -1.36 -1.56
CA LYS A 22 -0.33 -2.43 -1.29
C LYS A 22 0.41 -3.74 -1.04
N LEU A 23 0.23 -4.33 0.14
CA LEU A 23 0.71 -5.66 0.50
C LEU A 23 -0.49 -6.60 0.60
N VAL A 24 -0.43 -7.76 -0.04
CA VAL A 24 -1.46 -8.80 0.06
C VAL A 24 -0.81 -10.09 0.51
N LEU A 25 -1.32 -10.67 1.60
CA LEU A 25 -0.84 -11.91 2.19
C LEU A 25 -1.99 -12.89 2.27
N SER A 26 -1.95 -13.96 1.49
CA SER A 26 -2.99 -15.00 1.44
C SER A 26 -2.44 -16.31 1.99
N HIS A 27 -3.16 -16.93 2.91
CA HIS A 27 -2.81 -18.24 3.48
C HIS A 27 -4.01 -19.17 3.57
N GLU A 28 -3.78 -20.48 3.50
CA GLU A 28 -4.81 -21.50 3.70
C GLU A 28 -5.11 -21.73 5.18
N ARG A 29 -6.39 -21.71 5.57
CA ARG A 29 -6.84 -21.83 6.96
C ARG A 29 -6.53 -23.18 7.60
N THR A 30 -6.45 -24.22 6.78
CA THR A 30 -6.12 -25.60 7.19
C THR A 30 -4.69 -25.73 7.67
N ALA A 31 -3.78 -24.87 7.17
CA ALA A 31 -2.46 -24.71 7.72
C ALA A 31 -2.58 -23.84 8.98
N ASN A 32 -2.72 -24.49 10.14
CA ASN A 32 -2.59 -23.81 11.42
C ASN A 32 -1.13 -23.41 11.62
N ILE A 33 -0.79 -22.21 11.16
CA ILE A 33 0.55 -21.64 11.25
C ILE A 33 0.61 -20.79 12.51
N PRO A 34 1.21 -21.29 13.62
CA PRO A 34 1.13 -20.63 14.92
C PRO A 34 1.84 -19.27 14.97
N TYR A 35 2.78 -19.03 14.05
CA TYR A 35 3.57 -17.79 13.97
C TYR A 35 3.00 -16.75 12.99
N LEU A 36 1.85 -17.00 12.37
CA LEU A 36 1.31 -16.15 11.32
C LEU A 36 0.93 -14.76 11.84
N GLU A 37 0.29 -14.69 13.01
CA GLU A 37 -0.06 -13.41 13.65
C GLU A 37 1.18 -12.60 14.02
N ASP A 38 2.25 -13.26 14.47
CA ASP A 38 3.49 -12.59 14.83
C ASP A 38 4.22 -12.05 13.59
N MET A 39 4.27 -12.83 12.51
CA MET A 39 4.78 -12.36 11.21
C MET A 39 4.01 -11.14 10.70
N GLN A 40 2.67 -11.15 10.84
CA GLN A 40 1.85 -9.99 10.47
C GLN A 40 2.26 -8.74 11.26
N LYS A 41 2.40 -8.85 12.59
CA LYS A 41 2.83 -7.73 13.44
C LYS A 41 4.22 -7.22 13.06
N GLU A 42 5.18 -8.12 12.82
CA GLU A 42 6.55 -7.75 12.45
C GLU A 42 6.61 -7.04 11.10
N ILE A 43 5.90 -7.56 10.08
CA ILE A 43 5.84 -6.92 8.75
C ILE A 43 5.29 -5.50 8.89
N LEU A 44 4.26 -5.30 9.71
CA LEU A 44 3.68 -3.99 9.94
C LEU A 44 4.64 -3.04 10.65
N GLN A 45 5.36 -3.51 11.66
CA GLN A 45 6.40 -2.72 12.32
C GLN A 45 7.51 -2.30 11.36
N VAL A 46 7.96 -3.23 10.50
CA VAL A 46 8.98 -2.95 9.48
C VAL A 46 8.48 -1.90 8.49
N VAL A 47 7.26 -2.06 7.98
CA VAL A 47 6.67 -1.09 7.05
C VAL A 47 6.52 0.28 7.71
N GLN A 48 6.02 0.35 8.94
CA GLN A 48 5.90 1.60 9.71
C GLN A 48 7.25 2.28 9.89
N LYS A 49 8.29 1.51 10.25
CA LYS A 49 9.65 2.01 10.47
C LYS A 49 10.23 2.70 9.24
N TYR A 50 10.02 2.14 8.05
CA TYR A 50 10.64 2.65 6.82
C TYR A 50 9.78 3.68 6.08
N THR A 51 8.46 3.57 6.14
CA THR A 51 7.56 4.47 5.41
C THR A 51 7.28 5.77 6.16
N LYS A 52 7.52 5.83 7.48
CA LYS A 52 7.07 6.93 8.37
C LYS A 52 5.59 7.28 8.17
N ALA A 53 4.81 6.34 7.63
CA ALA A 53 3.46 6.60 7.18
C ALA A 53 2.52 6.77 8.37
N THR A 54 1.75 7.85 8.35
CA THR A 54 0.75 8.14 9.38
C THR A 54 -0.56 7.38 9.13
N ASP A 55 -0.80 6.93 7.90
CA ASP A 55 -2.09 6.41 7.45
C ASP A 55 -1.94 5.04 6.79
N ILE A 56 -2.35 4.02 7.55
CA ILE A 56 -2.25 2.59 7.23
C ILE A 56 -3.66 2.01 7.35
N HIS A 57 -4.13 1.41 6.26
CA HIS A 57 -5.41 0.74 6.18
C HIS A 57 -5.24 -0.77 6.16
N PHE A 58 -6.10 -1.46 6.91
CA PHE A 58 -6.07 -2.91 7.06
C PHE A 58 -7.40 -3.50 6.61
N SER A 59 -7.34 -4.50 5.74
CA SER A 59 -8.51 -5.25 5.32
C SER A 59 -8.20 -6.74 5.39
N THR A 60 -8.87 -7.44 6.30
CA THR A 60 -8.85 -8.90 6.35
C THR A 60 -10.07 -9.43 5.62
N ASN A 61 -9.85 -10.29 4.62
CA ASN A 61 -10.91 -11.00 3.92
C ASN A 61 -10.72 -12.50 4.17
N SER A 62 -11.73 -13.15 4.73
CA SER A 62 -11.78 -14.59 4.87
C SER A 62 -12.78 -15.17 3.88
N ASN A 63 -12.28 -15.91 2.88
CA ASN A 63 -13.11 -16.79 2.07
C ASN A 63 -12.97 -18.23 2.60
N SER A 64 -13.97 -19.08 2.36
CA SER A 64 -14.17 -20.43 2.94
C SER A 64 -12.93 -21.20 3.40
N HIS A 65 -11.85 -21.21 2.62
CA HIS A 65 -10.60 -21.92 2.93
C HIS A 65 -9.33 -21.04 2.98
N ILE A 66 -9.42 -19.76 2.63
CA ILE A 66 -8.25 -18.86 2.51
C ILE A 66 -8.49 -17.59 3.33
N SER A 67 -7.53 -17.24 4.18
CA SER A 67 -7.47 -15.95 4.84
C SER A 67 -6.50 -15.04 4.09
N THR A 68 -6.99 -13.86 3.72
CA THR A 68 -6.25 -12.82 3.01
C THR A 68 -6.15 -11.59 3.88
N LEU A 69 -4.93 -11.09 4.08
CA LEU A 69 -4.64 -9.82 4.74
C LEU A 69 -4.14 -8.82 3.68
N GLU A 70 -4.89 -7.75 3.49
CA GLU A 70 -4.51 -6.62 2.65
C GLU A 70 -4.10 -5.44 3.52
N VAL A 71 -2.91 -4.90 3.29
CA VAL A 71 -2.42 -3.69 3.93
C VAL A 71 -2.22 -2.64 2.87
N GLN A 72 -2.80 -1.46 3.07
CA GLN A 72 -2.62 -0.31 2.19
C GLN A 72 -1.97 0.81 3.00
N ILE A 73 -0.79 1.24 2.56
CA ILE A 73 -0.05 2.35 3.18
C ILE A 73 -0.06 3.51 2.21
N THR A 74 -0.45 4.69 2.69
CA THR A 74 -0.24 5.92 1.93
C THR A 74 1.09 6.52 2.35
N LEU A 75 1.97 6.72 1.37
CA LEU A 75 3.27 7.33 1.59
C LEU A 75 3.04 8.85 1.58
N GLY A 76 3.36 9.50 2.70
CA GLY A 76 3.44 10.95 2.76
C GLY A 76 4.69 11.40 2.01
N ASN A 77 4.58 12.42 1.16
CA ASN A 77 5.76 13.05 0.58
C ASN A 77 6.54 13.72 1.73
N ALA A 78 7.75 13.23 1.98
CA ALA A 78 8.74 13.94 2.79
C ALA A 78 9.22 15.20 2.06
#